data_AF-A0A1G9FXT1-F1
#
_entry.id   AF-A0A1G9FXT1-F1
#
_cell.length_a   1.000
_cell.length_b   1.000
_cell.length_c   1.000
_cell.angle_alpha   90.00
_cell.angle_beta   90.00
_cell.angle_gamma   90.00
#
_symmetry.space_group_name_H-M   'P 1'
#
loop_
_entity.id
_entity.type
_entity.pdbx_description
1 polymer ?
#
loop_
_entity_poly.entity_id
_entity_poly.type
_entity_poly.pdbx_seq_one_letter_code
_entity_poly.pdbx_strand_id
1 'polypeptide(L)'
;MKLAILVGTLAELAGVGLTATATWLIMRAAEHPPMHALTVAIVAVRTLALAKGALRYLERLTSHRAVLSEAVELRGRVYDDLAHRRHIPSGTALTRIVTNVDQQLDTRLRATLPWITAALVGTIVTAASGFSLPLVAGLLINLALLPWLAVRRPRDLTPLRARLTEQTTELVHSKEELIAYGLFDEKLRAATKTAKELSRRERTRDLTPLAIAVQFGAALLMLAQHEPAWLVMAAVATFEITVPLAALTKPVPEPTDEPEPAHSPETPELTGRTAIVGPSGSGKTTLLNAIARKLEPSKGALADAHVFHTTVRTNVLLAKPDATQEQLDRAARITELDLDWDRVVGERGEEISGGQRQRLILTRSVLANPEILLMDEPTEGLDPDQADRVLGKVLDNCQGTALVATHREEQLALFDHVRHRGPIGHEHVGRVG
;
A
#
# COMPACT_ATOMS: atom_id res chain seq x y z
N MET A 1 -7.87 19.51 -8.04
CA MET A 1 -6.50 20.04 -7.94
C MET A 1 -6.37 21.53 -8.30
N LYS A 2 -6.76 21.98 -9.52
CA LYS A 2 -6.63 23.40 -9.94
C LYS A 2 -7.22 24.41 -8.96
N LEU A 3 -8.41 24.15 -8.42
CA LEU A 3 -9.06 24.99 -7.41
C LEU A 3 -8.25 25.08 -6.11
N ALA A 4 -7.68 23.96 -5.65
CA ALA A 4 -6.86 23.92 -4.43
C ALA A 4 -5.56 24.74 -4.61
N ILE A 5 -4.94 24.67 -5.79
CA ILE A 5 -3.78 25.52 -6.13
C ILE A 5 -4.17 27.00 -6.08
N LEU A 6 -5.27 27.38 -6.75
CA LEU A 6 -5.72 28.77 -6.78
C LEU A 6 -6.02 29.32 -5.37
N VAL A 7 -6.81 28.58 -4.59
CA VAL A 7 -7.18 28.97 -3.23
C VAL A 7 -5.96 29.00 -2.31
N GLY A 8 -5.04 28.04 -2.46
CA GLY A 8 -3.77 28.03 -1.74
C GLY A 8 -2.89 29.23 -2.07
N THR A 9 -2.69 29.55 -3.35
CA THR A 9 -1.97 30.75 -3.77
C THR A 9 -2.59 32.02 -3.20
N LEU A 10 -3.92 32.14 -3.22
CA LEU A 10 -4.62 33.29 -2.63
C LEU A 10 -4.43 33.37 -1.10
N ALA A 11 -4.45 32.23 -0.41
CA ALA A 11 -4.23 32.18 1.04
C ALA A 11 -2.83 32.68 1.42
N GLU A 12 -1.81 32.25 0.68
CA GLU A 12 -0.43 32.65 0.91
C GLU A 12 -0.19 34.12 0.55
N LEU A 13 -0.75 34.61 -0.57
CA LEU A 13 -0.71 36.03 -0.92
C LEU A 13 -1.38 36.91 0.13
N ALA A 14 -2.50 36.46 0.70
CA ALA A 14 -3.14 37.15 1.82
C ALA A 14 -2.22 37.21 3.05
N GLY A 15 -1.44 36.15 3.31
CA GLY A 15 -0.42 36.12 4.37
C GLY A 15 0.74 37.08 4.12
N VAL A 16 1.31 37.08 2.92
CA VAL A 16 2.39 38.01 2.54
C VAL A 16 1.90 39.46 2.60
N GLY A 17 0.72 39.73 2.05
CA GLY A 17 0.08 41.04 2.09
C GLY A 17 -0.24 41.50 3.51
N LEU A 18 -0.68 40.59 4.39
CA LEU A 18 -0.93 40.88 5.80
C LEU A 18 0.35 41.37 6.48
N THR A 19 1.46 40.63 6.32
CA THR A 19 2.74 41.00 6.93
C THR A 19 3.25 42.32 6.38
N ALA A 20 3.23 42.50 5.05
CA ALA A 20 3.65 43.74 4.40
C ALA A 20 2.85 44.96 4.87
N THR A 21 1.52 44.84 4.89
CA THR A 21 0.61 45.93 5.29
C THR A 21 0.73 46.23 6.77
N ALA A 22 0.86 45.21 7.62
CA ALA A 22 1.07 45.38 9.06
C ALA A 22 2.41 46.07 9.34
N THR A 23 3.50 45.69 8.68
CA THR A 23 4.80 46.36 8.80
C THR A 23 4.71 47.82 8.37
N TRP A 24 4.11 48.08 7.20
CA TRP A 24 3.92 49.45 6.72
C TRP A 24 3.10 50.29 7.70
N LEU A 25 2.02 49.72 8.25
CA LEU A 25 1.15 50.37 9.24
C LEU A 25 1.93 50.71 10.51
N ILE A 26 2.74 49.78 11.03
CA ILE A 26 3.57 49.99 12.22
C ILE A 26 4.57 51.12 11.98
N MET A 27 5.27 51.11 10.84
CA MET A 27 6.24 52.15 10.50
C MET A 27 5.57 53.52 10.35
N ARG A 28 4.45 53.59 9.61
CA ARG A 28 3.72 54.85 9.44
C ARG A 28 3.12 55.35 10.74
N ALA A 29 2.62 54.47 11.60
CA ALA A 29 2.10 54.89 12.90
C ALA A 29 3.17 55.55 13.79
N ALA A 30 4.43 55.14 13.67
CA ALA A 30 5.55 55.74 14.40
C ALA A 30 5.83 57.20 13.99
N GLU A 31 5.39 57.64 12.81
CA GLU A 31 5.48 59.04 12.36
C GLU A 31 4.35 59.92 12.93
N HIS A 32 3.47 59.36 13.77
CA HIS A 32 2.29 60.03 14.34
C HIS A 32 1.36 60.73 13.31
N PRO A 33 0.96 60.08 12.19
CA PRO A 33 0.02 60.64 11.24
C PRO A 33 -1.40 60.69 11.81
N PRO A 34 -2.29 61.52 11.24
CA PRO A 34 -3.67 61.58 11.68
C PRO A 34 -4.42 60.25 11.40
N MET A 35 -5.30 59.84 12.32
CA MET A 35 -5.94 58.51 12.31
C MET A 35 -6.69 58.15 11.02
N HIS A 36 -7.27 59.12 10.33
CA HIS A 36 -7.96 58.89 9.06
C HIS A 36 -7.02 58.35 7.97
N ALA A 37 -5.74 58.72 8.00
CA ALA A 37 -4.73 58.25 7.04
C ALA A 37 -4.38 56.76 7.22
N LEU A 38 -4.58 56.21 8.43
CA LEU A 38 -4.29 54.81 8.75
C LEU A 38 -5.51 53.89 8.63
N THR A 39 -6.73 54.45 8.52
CA THR A 39 -7.98 53.67 8.61
C THR A 39 -8.06 52.60 7.52
N VAL A 40 -7.65 52.91 6.29
CA VAL A 40 -7.62 51.94 5.18
C VAL A 40 -6.69 50.77 5.48
N ALA A 41 -5.48 51.05 6.00
CA ALA A 41 -4.50 50.03 6.32
C ALA A 41 -4.93 49.15 7.52
N ILE A 42 -5.58 49.73 8.52
CA ILE A 42 -6.16 48.99 9.66
C ILE A 42 -7.23 48.00 9.16
N VAL A 43 -8.14 48.46 8.30
CA VAL A 43 -9.18 47.61 7.71
C VAL A 43 -8.55 46.53 6.82
N ALA A 44 -7.56 46.89 6.00
CA ALA A 44 -6.86 45.95 5.14
C ALA A 44 -6.17 44.83 5.92
N VAL A 45 -5.46 45.14 7.01
CA VAL A 45 -4.84 44.13 7.90
C VAL A 45 -5.89 43.15 8.42
N ARG A 46 -7.04 43.64 8.92
CA ARG A 46 -8.10 42.76 9.44
C ARG A 46 -8.72 41.90 8.34
N THR A 47 -9.00 42.48 7.17
CA THR A 47 -9.53 41.76 6.02
C THR A 47 -8.57 40.68 5.54
N LEU A 48 -7.27 40.99 5.43
CA LEU A 48 -6.24 40.04 5.02
C LEU A 48 -6.05 38.92 6.04
N ALA A 49 -6.11 39.21 7.34
CA ALA A 49 -6.04 38.21 8.40
C ALA A 49 -7.21 37.22 8.34
N LEU A 50 -8.43 37.71 8.18
CA LEU A 50 -9.63 36.87 8.04
C LEU A 50 -9.61 36.08 6.73
N ALA A 51 -9.24 36.73 5.62
CA ALA A 51 -9.11 36.11 4.31
C ALA A 51 -8.06 34.98 4.33
N LYS A 52 -6.88 35.20 4.92
CA LYS A 52 -5.84 34.17 5.09
C LYS A 52 -6.41 32.93 5.78
N GLY A 53 -7.13 33.11 6.90
CA GLY A 53 -7.74 32.01 7.64
C GLY A 53 -8.80 31.25 6.83
N ALA A 54 -9.74 31.98 6.22
CA ALA A 54 -10.81 31.39 5.42
C ALA A 54 -10.28 30.66 4.17
N LEU A 55 -9.36 31.30 3.43
CA LEU A 55 -8.73 30.72 2.24
C LEU A 55 -7.90 29.50 2.61
N ARG A 56 -7.17 29.51 3.73
CA ARG A 56 -6.41 28.33 4.18
C ARG A 56 -7.32 27.16 4.55
N TYR A 57 -8.48 27.43 5.13
CA TYR A 57 -9.48 26.40 5.41
C TYR A 57 -10.05 25.81 4.10
N LEU A 58 -10.42 26.66 3.15
CA LEU A 58 -10.92 26.24 1.83
C LEU A 58 -9.86 25.48 1.02
N GLU A 59 -8.59 25.89 1.08
CA GLU A 59 -7.47 25.18 0.48
C GLU A 59 -7.41 23.75 1.03
N ARG A 60 -7.36 23.58 2.35
CA ARG A 60 -7.34 22.25 2.99
C ARG A 60 -8.52 21.37 2.58
N LEU A 61 -9.71 21.94 2.51
CA LEU A 61 -10.92 21.22 2.11
C LEU A 61 -10.85 20.75 0.66
N THR A 62 -10.43 21.63 -0.24
CA THR A 62 -10.36 21.35 -1.68
C THR A 62 -9.19 20.45 -2.04
N SER A 63 -8.05 20.55 -1.35
CA SER A 63 -6.90 19.66 -1.52
C SER A 63 -7.22 18.26 -1.02
N HIS A 64 -7.81 18.14 0.17
CA HIS A 64 -8.19 16.83 0.73
C HIS A 64 -9.23 16.12 -0.12
N ARG A 65 -10.29 16.81 -0.57
CA ARG A 65 -11.29 16.20 -1.47
C ARG A 65 -10.67 15.71 -2.77
N ALA A 66 -9.78 16.48 -3.39
CA ALA A 66 -9.13 16.11 -4.63
C ALA A 66 -8.24 14.86 -4.48
N VAL A 67 -7.56 14.72 -3.35
CA VAL A 67 -6.68 13.57 -3.11
C VAL A 67 -7.46 12.34 -2.70
N LEU A 68 -8.55 12.47 -1.94
CA LEU A 68 -9.43 11.34 -1.68
C LEU A 68 -10.06 10.78 -2.96
N SER A 69 -10.52 11.63 -3.89
CA SER A 69 -11.06 11.15 -5.16
C SER A 69 -9.99 10.45 -6.00
N GLU A 70 -8.78 11.00 -6.04
CA GLU A 70 -7.65 10.38 -6.77
C GLU A 70 -7.22 9.05 -6.12
N ALA A 71 -7.29 8.94 -4.80
CA ALA A 71 -7.01 7.71 -4.06
C ALA A 71 -7.97 6.58 -4.46
N VAL A 72 -9.27 6.88 -4.57
CA VAL A 72 -10.28 5.90 -4.97
C VAL A 72 -10.04 5.42 -6.40
N GLU A 73 -9.75 6.32 -7.34
CA GLU A 73 -9.44 5.95 -8.73
C GLU A 73 -8.15 5.12 -8.86
N LEU A 74 -7.08 5.52 -8.18
CA LEU A 74 -5.80 4.81 -8.21
C LEU A 74 -5.93 3.42 -7.60
N ARG A 75 -6.58 3.29 -6.43
CA ARG A 75 -6.84 1.99 -5.81
C ARG A 75 -7.72 1.12 -6.70
N GLY A 76 -8.71 1.70 -7.39
CA GLY A 76 -9.52 0.98 -8.38
C GLY A 76 -8.69 0.41 -9.52
N ARG A 77 -7.82 1.23 -10.15
CA ARG A 77 -6.92 0.79 -11.23
C ARG A 77 -5.93 -0.29 -10.78
N VAL A 78 -5.34 -0.11 -9.59
CA VAL A 78 -4.42 -1.10 -9.02
C VAL A 78 -5.18 -2.38 -8.71
N TYR A 79 -6.37 -2.31 -8.12
CA TYR A 79 -7.18 -3.50 -7.85
C TYR A 79 -7.52 -4.25 -9.14
N ASP A 80 -7.92 -3.54 -10.20
CA ASP A 80 -8.26 -4.13 -11.48
C ASP A 80 -7.03 -4.81 -12.14
N ASP A 81 -5.86 -4.16 -12.14
CA ASP A 81 -4.61 -4.76 -12.63
C ASP A 81 -4.21 -6.00 -11.81
N LEU A 82 -4.28 -5.92 -10.48
CA LEU A 82 -3.91 -7.05 -9.60
C LEU A 82 -4.91 -8.21 -9.71
N ALA A 83 -6.20 -7.94 -9.91
CA ALA A 83 -7.24 -8.96 -10.04
C ALA A 83 -7.07 -9.81 -11.31
N HIS A 84 -6.50 -9.23 -12.38
CA HIS A 84 -6.25 -9.94 -13.63
C HIS A 84 -4.89 -10.66 -13.66
N ARG A 85 -3.99 -10.41 -12.71
CA ARG A 85 -2.67 -11.09 -12.63
C ARG A 85 -2.80 -12.44 -11.90
N ARG A 86 -2.32 -13.52 -12.54
CA ARG A 86 -2.43 -14.92 -12.05
C ARG A 86 -1.77 -15.17 -10.69
N HIS A 87 -0.75 -14.40 -10.32
CA HIS A 87 -0.06 -14.61 -9.05
C HIS A 87 0.65 -13.35 -8.58
N ILE A 88 0.34 -12.92 -7.37
CA ILE A 88 1.07 -11.89 -6.66
C ILE A 88 1.23 -12.39 -5.23
N PRO A 89 2.46 -12.48 -4.70
CA PRO A 89 2.65 -12.79 -3.28
C PRO A 89 1.83 -11.80 -2.45
N SER A 90 1.04 -12.30 -1.48
CA SER A 90 0.08 -11.47 -0.72
C SER A 90 0.72 -10.24 -0.09
N GLY A 91 1.98 -10.37 0.35
CA GLY A 91 2.78 -9.25 0.85
C GLY A 91 3.02 -8.17 -0.21
N THR A 92 3.42 -8.55 -1.42
CA THR A 92 3.67 -7.63 -2.54
C THR A 92 2.40 -6.96 -3.04
N ALA A 93 1.27 -7.68 -3.07
CA ALA A 93 -0.03 -7.13 -3.43
C ALA A 93 -0.50 -6.07 -2.42
N LEU A 94 -0.39 -6.37 -1.12
CA LEU A 94 -0.78 -5.45 -0.05
C LEU A 94 0.11 -4.20 -0.03
N THR A 95 1.43 -4.35 -0.20
CA THR A 95 2.36 -3.22 -0.31
C THR A 95 2.03 -2.34 -1.54
N ARG A 96 1.64 -2.93 -2.67
CA ARG A 96 1.25 -2.17 -3.87
C ARG A 96 -0.07 -1.43 -3.69
N ILE A 97 -1.09 -2.04 -3.07
CA ILE A 97 -2.42 -1.42 -2.88
C ILE A 97 -2.40 -0.33 -1.81
N VAL A 98 -1.76 -0.61 -0.68
CA VAL A 98 -1.82 0.27 0.50
C VAL A 98 -0.64 1.22 0.51
N THR A 99 0.58 0.70 0.54
CA THR A 99 1.78 1.51 0.77
C THR A 99 2.14 2.39 -0.42
N ASN A 100 2.12 1.86 -1.64
CA ASN A 100 2.54 2.62 -2.82
C ASN A 100 1.52 3.69 -3.22
N VAL A 101 0.22 3.39 -3.14
CA VAL A 101 -0.83 4.37 -3.42
C VAL A 101 -0.81 5.47 -2.36
N ASP A 102 -0.70 5.12 -1.07
CA ASP A 102 -0.65 6.12 0.00
C ASP A 102 0.61 7.00 -0.09
N GLN A 103 1.77 6.43 -0.47
CA GLN A 103 2.98 7.21 -0.72
C GLN A 103 2.85 8.16 -1.92
N GLN A 104 2.18 7.75 -2.99
CA GLN A 104 1.95 8.60 -4.15
C GLN A 104 1.02 9.77 -3.81
N LEU A 105 -0.03 9.51 -3.03
CA LEU A 105 -0.96 10.53 -2.54
C LEU A 105 -0.29 11.49 -1.54
N ASP A 106 0.54 10.96 -0.63
CA ASP A 106 1.31 11.76 0.32
C ASP A 106 2.29 12.68 -0.41
N THR A 107 2.95 12.18 -1.46
CA THR A 107 3.83 12.99 -2.32
C THR A 107 3.07 14.10 -3.01
N ARG A 108 1.83 13.87 -3.48
CA ARG A 108 1.04 14.94 -4.10
C ARG A 108 0.60 16.02 -3.12
N LEU A 109 0.02 15.63 -1.99
CA LEU A 109 -0.47 16.55 -0.96
C LEU A 109 0.66 17.33 -0.30
N ARG A 110 1.72 16.61 0.06
CA ARG A 110 2.78 17.18 0.85
C ARG A 110 3.82 17.81 -0.04
N ALA A 111 4.20 17.25 -1.20
CA ALA A 111 5.23 17.84 -2.05
C ALA A 111 4.68 18.73 -3.18
N THR A 112 3.91 18.19 -4.11
CA THR A 112 3.61 18.91 -5.37
C THR A 112 2.76 20.17 -5.18
N LEU A 113 1.76 20.12 -4.29
CA LEU A 113 0.85 21.24 -4.08
C LEU A 113 1.58 22.44 -3.43
N PRO A 114 2.32 22.28 -2.31
CA PRO A 114 3.11 23.36 -1.74
C PRO A 114 4.14 23.95 -2.71
N TRP A 115 4.74 23.11 -3.55
CA TRP A 115 5.71 23.54 -4.56
C TRP A 115 5.13 24.47 -5.61
N ILE A 116 3.97 24.11 -6.17
CA ILE A 116 3.30 24.94 -7.18
C ILE A 116 2.85 26.25 -6.53
N THR A 117 2.28 26.20 -5.32
CA THR A 117 1.89 27.41 -4.60
C THR A 117 3.09 28.30 -4.29
N ALA A 118 4.22 27.73 -3.86
CA ALA A 118 5.45 28.46 -3.60
C ALA A 118 6.01 29.14 -4.85
N ALA A 119 6.04 28.45 -5.98
CA ALA A 119 6.51 29.00 -7.24
C ALA A 119 5.63 30.16 -7.74
N LEU A 120 4.31 30.01 -7.67
CA LEU A 120 3.37 31.05 -8.06
C LEU A 120 3.49 32.28 -7.16
N VAL A 121 3.47 32.09 -5.83
CA VAL A 121 3.59 33.20 -4.88
C VAL A 121 4.96 33.87 -4.99
N GLY A 122 6.03 33.09 -5.09
CA GLY A 122 7.39 33.60 -5.29
C GLY A 122 7.49 34.47 -6.54
N THR A 123 6.91 34.03 -7.67
CA THR A 123 6.88 34.80 -8.92
C THR A 123 6.15 36.13 -8.75
N ILE A 124 4.98 36.13 -8.09
CA ILE A 124 4.18 37.33 -7.84
C ILE A 124 4.93 38.30 -6.92
N VAL A 125 5.55 37.80 -5.85
CA VAL A 125 6.29 38.62 -4.89
C VAL A 125 7.56 39.21 -5.51
N THR A 126 8.27 38.44 -6.35
CA THR A 126 9.40 38.93 -7.14
C THR A 126 8.99 40.03 -8.12
N ALA A 127 7.86 39.87 -8.82
CA ALA A 127 7.37 40.90 -9.73
C ALA A 127 6.97 42.17 -8.95
N ALA A 128 6.30 42.01 -7.80
CA ALA A 128 5.89 43.13 -6.94
C ALA A 128 7.07 43.87 -6.29
N SER A 129 8.20 43.21 -6.07
CA SER A 129 9.41 43.83 -5.53
C SER A 129 10.29 44.54 -6.57
N GLY A 130 9.85 44.60 -7.83
CA GLY A 130 10.68 45.17 -8.90
C GLY A 130 11.91 44.32 -9.22
N PHE A 131 11.84 43.00 -8.99
CA PHE A 131 12.93 42.05 -9.24
C PHE A 131 14.17 42.27 -8.37
N SER A 132 13.98 42.60 -7.09
CA SER A 132 15.09 42.72 -6.12
C SER A 132 15.97 41.47 -6.12
N LEU A 133 17.25 41.63 -6.49
CA LEU A 133 18.21 40.54 -6.69
C LEU A 133 18.38 39.63 -5.46
N PRO A 134 18.49 40.14 -4.22
CA PRO A 134 18.62 39.28 -3.04
C PRO A 134 17.40 38.38 -2.83
N LEU A 135 16.19 38.89 -3.09
CA LEU A 135 14.96 38.11 -2.98
C LEU A 135 14.90 37.01 -4.04
N VAL A 136 15.22 37.33 -5.30
CA VAL A 136 15.25 36.35 -6.39
C VAL A 136 16.25 35.24 -6.09
N ALA A 137 17.45 35.60 -5.63
CA ALA A 137 18.47 34.63 -5.26
C ALA A 137 18.02 33.74 -4.08
N GLY A 138 17.46 34.32 -3.03
CA GLY A 138 16.96 33.58 -1.87
C GLY A 138 15.84 32.60 -2.24
N LEU A 139 14.87 33.04 -3.05
CA LEU A 139 13.80 32.19 -3.55
C LEU A 139 14.32 31.08 -4.48
N LEU A 140 15.24 31.37 -5.39
CA LEU A 140 15.84 30.33 -6.26
C LEU A 140 16.60 29.28 -5.45
N ILE A 141 17.31 29.68 -4.40
CA ILE A 141 18.00 28.73 -3.51
C ILE A 141 16.97 27.84 -2.81
N ASN A 142 15.91 28.42 -2.25
CA ASN A 142 14.89 27.69 -1.49
C ASN A 142 13.98 26.81 -2.37
N LEU A 143 13.59 27.30 -3.56
CA LEU A 143 12.71 26.59 -4.48
C LEU A 143 13.47 25.69 -5.46
N ALA A 144 14.77 25.83 -5.70
CA ALA A 144 15.46 24.98 -6.68
C ALA A 144 16.69 24.29 -6.10
N LEU A 145 17.61 25.04 -5.50
CA LEU A 145 18.90 24.50 -5.06
C LEU A 145 18.78 23.53 -3.88
N LEU A 146 18.07 23.93 -2.81
CA LEU A 146 17.92 23.10 -1.61
C LEU A 146 17.20 21.78 -1.92
N PRO A 147 16.07 21.78 -2.65
CA PRO A 147 15.43 20.52 -2.97
C PRO A 147 16.23 19.66 -3.95
N TRP A 148 16.90 20.26 -4.94
CA TRP A 148 17.83 19.54 -5.82
C TRP A 148 18.98 18.88 -5.05
N LEU A 149 19.58 19.59 -4.09
CA LEU A 149 20.63 19.05 -3.23
C LEU A 149 20.13 17.88 -2.40
N ALA A 150 18.88 17.96 -1.94
CA ALA A 150 18.27 16.91 -1.15
C ALA A 150 17.93 15.65 -1.98
N VAL A 151 17.55 15.82 -3.25
CA VAL A 151 17.40 14.70 -4.19
C VAL A 151 18.76 14.09 -4.53
N ARG A 152 19.80 14.91 -4.72
CA ARG A 152 21.18 14.46 -5.06
C ARG A 152 21.99 13.86 -3.91
N ARG A 153 21.52 13.98 -2.67
CA ARG A 153 22.04 13.22 -1.53
C ARG A 153 21.09 12.06 -1.18
N PRO A 154 20.82 11.08 -2.07
CA PRO A 154 20.08 9.91 -1.68
C PRO A 154 21.03 9.06 -0.81
N ARG A 155 20.74 8.99 0.48
CA ARG A 155 21.18 7.84 1.26
C ARG A 155 19.95 6.97 1.39
N ASP A 156 20.04 5.77 0.84
CA ASP A 156 18.95 4.83 0.94
C ASP A 156 18.70 4.48 2.42
N LEU A 157 17.61 4.99 2.97
CA LEU A 157 17.14 4.67 4.31
C LEU A 157 16.16 3.49 4.31
N THR A 158 15.79 3.01 3.12
CA THR A 158 14.93 1.83 2.94
C THR A 158 15.43 0.63 3.75
N PRO A 159 16.73 0.26 3.79
CA PRO A 159 17.18 -0.87 4.61
C PRO A 159 17.00 -0.65 6.11
N LEU A 160 17.19 0.58 6.61
CA LEU A 160 16.98 0.93 8.02
C LEU A 160 15.50 0.93 8.40
N ARG A 161 14.63 1.45 7.52
CA ARG A 161 13.18 1.43 7.69
C ARG A 161 12.64 0.00 7.64
N ALA A 162 13.06 -0.79 6.66
CA ALA A 162 12.69 -2.19 6.53
C ALA A 162 13.09 -2.98 7.78
N ARG A 163 14.33 -2.83 8.26
CA ARG A 163 14.80 -3.47 9.49
C ARG A 163 13.99 -3.04 10.72
N LEU A 164 13.64 -1.76 10.84
CA LEU A 164 12.79 -1.29 11.94
C LEU A 164 11.39 -1.89 11.86
N THR A 165 10.78 -1.92 10.66
CA THR A 165 9.48 -2.54 10.43
C THR A 165 9.49 -4.01 10.80
N GLU A 166 10.47 -4.78 10.33
CA GLU A 166 10.67 -6.19 10.67
C GLU A 166 10.77 -6.39 12.19
N GLN A 167 11.62 -5.62 12.88
CA GLN A 167 11.77 -5.69 14.33
C GLN A 167 10.48 -5.33 15.07
N THR A 168 9.71 -4.36 14.59
CA THR A 168 8.41 -4.02 15.19
C THR A 168 7.36 -5.11 14.96
N THR A 169 7.33 -5.73 13.77
CA THR A 169 6.44 -6.83 13.45
C THR A 169 6.76 -8.06 14.31
N GLU A 170 8.05 -8.41 14.47
CA GLU A 170 8.52 -9.48 15.37
C GLU A 170 8.08 -9.23 16.82
N LEU A 171 8.27 -8.01 17.33
CA LEU A 171 7.87 -7.63 18.70
C LEU A 171 6.35 -7.68 18.93
N VAL A 172 5.55 -7.43 17.90
CA VAL A 172 4.07 -7.42 17.99
C VAL A 172 3.50 -8.82 17.85
N HIS A 173 3.92 -9.59 16.84
CA HIS A 173 3.34 -10.91 16.56
C HIS A 173 3.91 -12.02 17.44
N SER A 174 5.18 -11.95 17.85
CA SER A 174 5.84 -12.99 18.65
C SER A 174 6.01 -12.57 20.12
N LYS A 175 5.21 -11.62 20.61
CA LYS A 175 5.35 -11.07 21.97
C LYS A 175 5.36 -12.16 23.04
N GLU A 176 4.40 -13.09 22.99
CA GLU A 176 4.24 -14.13 24.01
C GLU A 176 5.42 -15.10 24.02
N GLU A 177 5.89 -15.51 22.84
CA GLU A 177 7.09 -16.34 22.68
C GLU A 177 8.35 -15.61 23.16
N LEU A 178 8.53 -14.34 22.78
CA LEU A 178 9.68 -13.53 23.20
C LEU A 178 9.72 -13.30 24.71
N ILE A 179 8.56 -13.19 25.37
CA ILE A 179 8.47 -13.12 26.83
C ILE A 179 8.79 -14.48 27.45
N ALA A 180 8.24 -15.58 26.91
CA ALA A 180 8.49 -16.93 27.39
C ALA A 180 9.98 -17.30 27.35
N TYR A 181 10.70 -16.87 26.31
CA TYR A 181 12.14 -17.07 26.17
C TYR A 181 13.01 -15.98 26.83
N GLY A 182 12.42 -14.94 27.45
CA GLY A 182 13.16 -13.86 28.10
C GLY A 182 13.92 -12.92 27.14
N LEU A 183 13.59 -12.94 25.85
CA LEU A 183 14.29 -12.19 24.79
C LEU A 183 13.64 -10.83 24.47
N PHE A 184 12.44 -10.56 25.01
CA PHE A 184 11.66 -9.35 24.67
C PHE A 184 12.44 -8.04 24.88
N ASP A 185 13.06 -7.85 26.04
CA ASP A 185 13.79 -6.61 26.36
C ASP A 185 15.05 -6.41 25.50
N GLU A 186 15.69 -7.49 25.06
CA GLU A 186 16.83 -7.44 24.15
C GLU A 186 16.39 -6.96 22.77
N LYS A 187 15.35 -7.59 22.22
CA LYS A 187 14.77 -7.25 20.91
C LYS A 187 14.22 -5.82 20.90
N LEU A 188 13.57 -5.40 21.97
CA LEU A 188 13.08 -4.02 22.14
C LEU A 188 14.23 -3.00 22.15
N ARG A 189 15.35 -3.30 22.84
CA ARG A 189 16.55 -2.45 22.83
C ARG A 189 17.16 -2.36 21.44
N ALA A 190 17.22 -3.47 20.70
CA ALA A 190 17.70 -3.50 19.32
C ALA A 190 16.83 -2.62 18.40
N ALA A 191 15.51 -2.77 18.46
CA ALA A 191 14.56 -1.93 17.70
C ALA A 191 14.70 -0.45 18.05
N THR A 192 14.83 -0.11 19.33
CA THR A 192 15.02 1.26 19.80
C THR A 192 16.33 1.87 19.28
N LYS A 193 17.40 1.07 19.20
CA LYS A 193 18.69 1.51 18.63
C LYS A 193 18.56 1.81 17.14
N THR A 194 17.87 0.95 16.38
CA THR A 194 17.57 1.17 14.96
C THR A 194 16.72 2.44 14.76
N ALA A 195 15.69 2.65 15.58
CA ALA A 195 14.85 3.85 15.53
C ALA A 195 15.64 5.14 15.82
N LYS A 196 16.54 5.12 16.82
CA LYS A 196 17.41 6.26 17.12
C LYS A 196 18.39 6.57 15.99
N GLU A 197 18.97 5.54 15.37
CA GLU A 197 19.86 5.71 14.22
C GLU A 197 19.12 6.28 13.00
N LEU A 198 17.91 5.76 12.72
CA LEU A 198 17.04 6.29 11.67
C LEU A 198 16.71 7.76 11.92
N SER A 199 16.29 8.12 13.14
CA SER A 199 15.98 9.52 13.49
C SER A 199 17.19 10.45 13.37
N ARG A 200 18.39 10.01 13.76
CA ARG A 200 19.64 10.79 13.57
C ARG A 200 19.93 11.04 12.10
N ARG A 201 19.77 10.02 11.24
CA ARG A 201 19.96 10.16 9.79
C ARG A 201 18.88 11.00 9.11
N GLU A 202 17.65 10.98 9.62
CA GLU A 202 16.58 11.86 9.14
C GLU A 202 16.83 13.32 9.55
N ARG A 203 17.29 13.59 10.79
CA ARG A 203 17.61 14.95 11.25
C ARG A 203 18.76 15.61 10.49
N THR A 204 19.77 14.84 10.09
CA THR A 204 20.89 15.37 9.27
C THR A 204 20.47 15.74 7.83
N ARG A 205 19.23 15.40 7.43
CA ARG A 205 18.63 15.73 6.14
C ARG A 205 17.70 16.95 6.22
N ASP A 206 17.42 17.46 7.42
CA ASP A 206 16.54 18.61 7.58
C ASP A 206 17.25 19.89 7.07
N LEU A 207 16.85 20.34 5.88
CA LEU A 207 17.35 21.56 5.26
C LEU A 207 16.55 22.79 5.69
N THR A 208 15.51 22.62 6.51
CA THR A 208 14.70 23.72 7.05
C THR A 208 15.53 24.84 7.69
N PRO A 209 16.52 24.57 8.58
CA PRO A 209 17.33 25.65 9.16
C PRO A 209 18.15 26.41 8.10
N LEU A 210 18.63 25.73 7.06
CA LEU A 210 19.34 26.38 5.96
C LEU A 210 18.39 27.23 5.11
N ALA A 211 17.18 26.75 4.85
CA ALA A 211 16.17 27.49 4.11
C ALA A 211 15.75 28.79 4.82
N ILE A 212 15.58 28.71 6.15
CA ILE A 212 15.33 29.88 7.01
C ILE A 212 16.52 30.84 6.94
N ALA A 213 17.75 30.35 7.10
CA ALA A 213 18.95 31.19 7.05
C ALA A 213 19.11 31.92 5.71
N VAL A 214 18.85 31.23 4.59
CA VAL A 214 18.87 31.82 3.23
C VAL A 214 17.84 32.93 3.11
N GLN A 215 16.61 32.71 3.58
CA GLN A 215 15.52 33.69 3.45
C GLN A 215 15.77 34.93 4.32
N PHE A 216 16.22 34.75 5.55
CA PHE A 216 16.60 35.86 6.43
C PHE A 216 17.86 36.58 5.95
N GLY A 217 18.81 35.86 5.36
CA GLY A 217 19.98 36.45 4.70
C GLY A 217 19.60 37.35 3.52
N ALA A 218 18.66 36.90 2.68
CA ALA A 218 18.11 37.71 1.60
C ALA A 218 17.44 38.99 2.14
N ALA A 219 16.62 38.88 3.20
CA ALA A 219 15.99 40.04 3.84
C ALA A 219 17.02 41.02 4.44
N LEU A 220 18.09 40.53 5.07
CA LEU A 220 19.18 41.37 5.58
C LEU A 220 19.92 42.11 4.46
N LEU A 221 20.15 41.45 3.33
CA LEU A 221 20.75 42.09 2.15
C LEU A 221 19.84 43.18 1.56
N MET A 222 18.52 42.93 1.48
CA MET A 222 17.55 43.96 1.08
C MET A 222 17.57 45.15 2.03
N LEU A 223 17.63 44.91 3.34
CA LEU A 223 17.74 45.97 4.34
C LEU A 223 19.04 46.79 4.15
N ALA A 224 20.17 46.13 3.90
CA ALA A 224 21.45 46.79 3.63
C ALA A 224 21.43 47.63 2.34
N GLN A 225 20.60 47.24 1.36
CA GLN A 225 20.37 47.98 0.12
C GLN A 225 19.35 49.11 0.27
N HIS A 226 18.87 49.39 1.49
CA HIS A 226 17.87 50.43 1.78
C HIS A 226 16.53 50.20 1.06
N GLU A 227 16.19 48.93 0.79
CA GLU A 227 14.86 48.55 0.30
C GLU A 227 13.80 48.91 1.34
N PRO A 228 12.58 49.29 0.92
CA PRO A 228 11.56 49.72 1.86
C PRO A 228 11.16 48.56 2.76
N ALA A 229 11.05 48.81 4.07
CA ALA A 229 10.91 47.73 5.06
C ALA A 229 9.62 46.89 4.92
N TRP A 230 8.57 47.40 4.28
CA TRP A 230 7.41 46.59 3.92
C TRP A 230 7.75 45.50 2.88
N LEU A 231 8.66 45.77 1.93
CA LEU A 231 9.19 44.77 1.00
C LEU A 231 10.11 43.77 1.70
N VAL A 232 10.96 44.25 2.62
CA VAL A 232 11.83 43.37 3.43
C VAL A 232 10.98 42.40 4.25
N MET A 233 9.91 42.88 4.89
CA MET A 233 9.02 42.03 5.68
C MET A 233 8.10 41.14 4.82
N ALA A 234 7.72 41.58 3.61
CA ALA A 234 7.07 40.71 2.63
C ALA A 234 7.98 39.57 2.19
N ALA A 235 9.26 39.87 1.94
CA ALA A 235 10.30 38.89 1.62
C ALA A 235 10.50 37.90 2.76
N VAL A 236 10.53 38.36 4.02
CA VAL A 236 10.52 37.47 5.18
C VAL A 236 9.25 36.60 5.15
N ALA A 237 8.05 37.17 5.01
CA ALA A 237 6.80 36.41 5.01
C ALA A 237 6.74 35.26 3.99
N THR A 238 7.48 35.34 2.87
CA THR A 238 7.59 34.21 1.94
C THR A 238 8.24 32.95 2.53
N PHE A 239 8.91 33.04 3.70
CA PHE A 239 9.43 31.88 4.44
C PHE A 239 8.31 30.90 4.82
N GLU A 240 7.09 31.37 5.11
CA GLU A 240 5.95 30.52 5.49
C GLU A 240 5.66 29.48 4.40
N ILE A 241 6.05 29.80 3.17
CA ILE A 241 5.79 29.03 1.96
C ILE A 241 6.97 28.13 1.61
N THR A 242 8.21 28.55 1.90
CA THR A 242 9.43 27.80 1.55
C THR A 242 9.87 26.78 2.59
N VAL A 243 9.53 26.98 3.88
CA VAL A 243 9.87 26.05 4.97
C VAL A 243 9.26 24.65 4.78
N PRO A 244 7.96 24.52 4.43
CA PRO A 244 7.39 23.21 4.15
C PRO A 244 8.13 22.47 3.03
N LEU A 245 8.55 23.16 1.96
CA LEU A 245 9.31 22.60 0.83
C LEU A 245 10.63 21.95 1.25
N ALA A 246 11.37 22.57 2.16
CA ALA A 246 12.64 22.06 2.65
C ALA A 246 12.49 20.71 3.39
N ALA A 247 11.34 20.49 4.03
CA ALA A 247 11.00 19.27 4.76
C ALA A 247 10.56 18.11 3.85
N LEU A 248 10.27 18.36 2.57
CA LEU A 248 9.59 17.42 1.65
C LEU A 248 10.51 16.56 0.80
N THR A 249 11.78 16.50 1.16
CA THR A 249 12.83 15.89 0.36
C THR A 249 12.95 14.39 0.59
N LYS A 250 11.83 13.66 0.50
CA LYS A 250 11.84 12.19 0.50
C LYS A 250 12.06 11.69 -0.94
N PRO A 251 12.99 10.75 -1.18
CA PRO A 251 13.08 10.08 -2.46
C PRO A 251 11.80 9.28 -2.71
N VAL A 252 11.25 9.40 -3.92
CA VAL A 252 10.19 8.54 -4.44
C VAL A 252 10.80 7.14 -4.59
N PRO A 253 10.18 6.06 -4.07
CA PRO A 253 10.69 4.73 -4.30
C PRO A 253 10.57 4.38 -5.78
N GLU A 254 11.64 3.84 -6.36
CA GLU A 254 11.63 3.34 -7.73
C GLU A 254 10.62 2.19 -7.87
N PRO A 255 9.84 2.14 -8.98
CA PRO A 255 9.03 0.99 -9.29
C PRO A 255 9.98 -0.21 -9.45
N THR A 256 9.78 -1.23 -8.62
CA THR A 256 10.55 -2.48 -8.68
C THR A 256 10.25 -3.15 -10.03
N ASP A 257 11.32 -3.46 -10.76
CA ASP A 257 11.28 -4.10 -12.08
C ASP A 257 10.30 -5.27 -12.11
N GLU A 258 9.51 -5.33 -13.19
CA GLU A 258 8.63 -6.47 -13.46
C GLU A 258 9.48 -7.72 -13.67
N PRO A 259 9.22 -8.83 -12.96
CA PRO A 259 9.85 -10.09 -13.31
C PRO A 259 9.31 -10.54 -14.68
N GLU A 260 10.24 -10.83 -15.58
CA GLU A 260 10.01 -11.38 -16.91
C GLU A 260 9.11 -12.63 -16.83
N PRO A 261 8.04 -12.75 -17.64
CA PRO A 261 7.21 -13.95 -17.65
C PRO A 261 8.00 -15.14 -18.17
N ALA A 262 8.26 -16.11 -17.30
CA ALA A 262 8.92 -17.36 -17.64
C ALA A 262 8.16 -18.11 -18.75
N HIS A 263 8.90 -18.55 -19.77
CA HIS A 263 8.43 -19.34 -20.91
C HIS A 263 7.53 -20.52 -20.53
N SER A 264 6.46 -20.73 -21.32
CA SER A 264 5.53 -21.86 -21.22
C SER A 264 6.08 -23.13 -21.87
N PRO A 265 6.19 -24.26 -21.13
CA PRO A 265 6.16 -25.59 -21.72
C PRO A 265 4.75 -26.20 -21.63
N GLU A 266 4.46 -27.09 -22.59
CA GLU A 266 3.19 -27.77 -22.86
C GLU A 266 2.45 -28.29 -21.61
N THR A 267 1.12 -28.16 -21.62
CA THR A 267 0.19 -28.80 -20.69
C THR A 267 0.17 -30.31 -20.94
N PRO A 268 0.38 -31.16 -19.93
CA PRO A 268 0.22 -32.60 -20.11
C PRO A 268 -1.23 -32.96 -20.42
N GLU A 269 -1.46 -33.90 -21.33
CA GLU A 269 -2.77 -34.52 -21.53
C GLU A 269 -3.16 -35.27 -20.24
N LEU A 270 -4.09 -34.69 -19.48
CA LEU A 270 -4.64 -35.26 -18.26
C LEU A 270 -6.10 -35.61 -18.52
N THR A 271 -6.41 -36.90 -18.63
CA THR A 271 -7.77 -37.43 -18.81
C THR A 271 -8.10 -38.39 -17.66
N GLY A 272 -9.32 -38.32 -17.13
CA GLY A 272 -9.81 -39.22 -16.08
C GLY A 272 -9.37 -38.83 -14.65
N ARG A 273 -9.46 -39.77 -13.71
CA ARG A 273 -9.10 -39.59 -12.30
C ARG A 273 -7.64 -40.01 -12.08
N THR A 274 -6.77 -39.05 -11.78
CA THR A 274 -5.34 -39.29 -11.55
C THR A 274 -4.93 -38.95 -10.12
N ALA A 275 -4.28 -39.89 -9.43
CA ALA A 275 -3.62 -39.65 -8.14
C ALA A 275 -2.12 -39.33 -8.30
N ILE A 276 -1.62 -38.35 -7.56
CA ILE A 276 -0.20 -38.05 -7.40
C ILE A 276 0.23 -38.49 -6.00
N VAL A 277 1.12 -39.46 -5.92
CA VAL A 277 1.56 -40.07 -4.66
C VAL A 277 3.04 -39.83 -4.45
N GLY A 278 3.42 -39.50 -3.21
CA GLY A 278 4.82 -39.33 -2.83
C GLY A 278 4.96 -38.86 -1.38
N PRO A 279 6.14 -39.00 -0.77
CA PRO A 279 6.39 -38.57 0.61
C PRO A 279 6.16 -37.06 0.78
N SER A 280 5.93 -36.60 2.02
CA SER A 280 5.87 -35.18 2.33
C SER A 280 7.18 -34.49 1.90
N GLY A 281 7.07 -33.33 1.25
CA GLY A 281 8.24 -32.64 0.68
C GLY A 281 8.71 -33.12 -0.71
N SER A 282 8.08 -34.14 -1.31
CA SER A 282 8.32 -34.53 -2.73
C SER A 282 7.79 -33.50 -3.76
N GLY A 283 7.22 -32.39 -3.27
CA GLY A 283 6.74 -31.26 -4.06
C GLY A 283 5.40 -31.46 -4.75
N LYS A 284 4.56 -32.43 -4.33
CA LYS A 284 3.20 -32.66 -4.86
C LYS A 284 2.41 -31.34 -5.01
N THR A 285 2.33 -30.57 -3.93
CA THR A 285 1.79 -29.21 -3.87
C THR A 285 2.41 -28.27 -4.91
N THR A 286 3.74 -28.29 -5.05
CA THR A 286 4.46 -27.47 -6.04
C THR A 286 4.06 -27.82 -7.47
N LEU A 287 3.81 -29.10 -7.78
CA LEU A 287 3.37 -29.54 -9.11
C LEU A 287 1.90 -29.18 -9.35
N LEU A 288 1.02 -29.41 -8.37
CA LEU A 288 -0.37 -28.97 -8.47
C LEU A 288 -0.46 -27.45 -8.70
N ASN A 289 0.31 -26.66 -7.94
CA ASN A 289 0.39 -25.22 -8.14
C ASN A 289 0.98 -24.84 -9.51
N ALA A 290 1.97 -25.57 -10.01
CA ALA A 290 2.52 -25.34 -11.34
C ALA A 290 1.50 -25.64 -12.46
N ILE A 291 0.67 -26.68 -12.30
CA ILE A 291 -0.42 -27.00 -13.23
C ILE A 291 -1.54 -25.96 -13.12
N ALA A 292 -1.98 -25.62 -11.90
CA ALA A 292 -2.98 -24.59 -11.64
C ALA A 292 -2.61 -23.26 -12.28
N ARG A 293 -1.33 -22.87 -12.22
CA ARG A 293 -0.81 -21.65 -12.87
C ARG A 293 -0.95 -21.66 -14.40
N LYS A 294 -1.00 -22.83 -15.04
CA LYS A 294 -1.12 -22.97 -16.50
C LYS A 294 -2.56 -23.01 -16.97
N LEU A 295 -3.50 -23.49 -16.15
CA LEU A 295 -4.92 -23.60 -16.50
C LEU A 295 -5.54 -22.22 -16.75
N GLU A 296 -6.51 -22.16 -17.67
CA GLU A 296 -7.36 -20.98 -17.83
C GLU A 296 -8.27 -20.85 -16.59
N PRO A 297 -8.55 -19.63 -16.09
CA PRO A 297 -9.41 -19.42 -14.90
C PRO A 297 -10.80 -20.05 -15.01
N SER A 298 -11.29 -20.25 -16.24
CA SER A 298 -12.56 -20.90 -16.57
C SER A 298 -12.53 -22.43 -16.53
N LYS A 299 -11.33 -23.04 -16.54
CA LYS A 299 -11.17 -24.49 -16.78
C LYS A 299 -10.75 -25.28 -15.56
N GLY A 300 -10.26 -24.67 -14.48
CA GLY A 300 -9.83 -25.43 -13.31
C GLY A 300 -9.97 -24.76 -11.96
N ALA A 301 -10.21 -25.58 -10.92
CA ALA A 301 -10.25 -25.15 -9.52
C ALA A 301 -9.21 -25.92 -8.70
N LEU A 302 -8.44 -25.20 -7.89
CA LEU A 302 -7.59 -25.79 -6.84
C LEU A 302 -8.40 -25.86 -5.54
N ALA A 303 -8.54 -27.05 -4.98
CA ALA A 303 -9.19 -27.27 -3.69
C ALA A 303 -8.25 -26.99 -2.50
N ASP A 304 -7.54 -25.87 -2.56
CA ASP A 304 -6.83 -25.24 -1.44
C ASP A 304 -7.25 -23.76 -1.45
N ALA A 305 -8.49 -23.53 -1.01
CA ALA A 305 -9.15 -22.24 -1.16
C ALA A 305 -9.14 -21.47 0.16
N HIS A 306 -8.84 -20.18 0.08
CA HIS A 306 -9.02 -19.26 1.19
C HIS A 306 -10.50 -19.23 1.62
N VAL A 307 -10.73 -19.32 2.93
CA VAL A 307 -12.05 -19.19 3.56
C VAL A 307 -12.17 -17.78 4.11
N PHE A 308 -13.18 -17.06 3.62
CA PHE A 308 -13.42 -15.66 3.96
C PHE A 308 -14.20 -15.54 5.26
N HIS A 309 -13.94 -14.48 6.03
CA HIS A 309 -14.72 -14.09 7.22
C HIS A 309 -16.12 -13.60 6.81
N THR A 310 -16.99 -14.55 6.48
CA THR A 310 -18.39 -14.37 6.10
C THR A 310 -19.16 -15.65 6.40
N THR A 311 -20.41 -15.74 5.99
CA THR A 311 -21.22 -16.94 6.22
C THR A 311 -20.74 -18.13 5.37
N VAL A 312 -21.10 -19.34 5.80
CA VAL A 312 -20.89 -20.58 5.03
C VAL A 312 -21.49 -20.46 3.64
N ARG A 313 -22.73 -19.96 3.53
CA ARG A 313 -23.43 -19.71 2.26
C ARG A 313 -22.62 -18.83 1.33
N THR A 314 -22.15 -17.68 1.80
CA THR A 314 -21.39 -16.73 0.97
C THR A 314 -20.07 -17.34 0.51
N ASN A 315 -19.38 -18.10 1.38
CA ASN A 315 -18.17 -18.82 0.99
C ASN A 315 -18.42 -19.84 -0.12
N VAL A 316 -19.53 -20.58 -0.07
CA VAL A 316 -19.88 -21.58 -1.09
C VAL A 316 -20.30 -20.92 -2.41
N LEU A 317 -21.11 -19.85 -2.35
CA LEU A 317 -21.57 -19.13 -3.55
C LEU A 317 -20.45 -18.47 -4.36
N LEU A 318 -19.25 -18.29 -3.80
CA LEU A 318 -18.07 -17.87 -4.58
C LEU A 318 -17.77 -18.80 -5.76
N ALA A 319 -18.12 -20.09 -5.65
CA ALA A 319 -17.95 -21.07 -6.72
C ALA A 319 -18.97 -20.89 -7.85
N LYS A 320 -20.19 -20.45 -7.52
CA LYS A 320 -21.29 -20.26 -8.47
C LYS A 320 -22.31 -19.27 -7.86
N PRO A 321 -22.19 -17.96 -8.15
CA PRO A 321 -23.00 -16.92 -7.50
C PRO A 321 -24.51 -17.10 -7.67
N ASP A 322 -24.93 -17.63 -8.83
CA ASP A 322 -26.33 -17.84 -9.18
C ASP A 322 -26.85 -19.23 -8.77
N ALA A 323 -26.17 -19.94 -7.87
CA ALA A 323 -26.58 -21.28 -7.45
C ALA A 323 -27.89 -21.26 -6.65
N THR A 324 -28.81 -22.17 -7.00
CA THR A 324 -30.06 -22.34 -6.26
C THR A 324 -29.83 -23.05 -4.92
N GLN A 325 -30.76 -22.89 -3.96
CA GLN A 325 -30.68 -23.60 -2.67
C GLN A 325 -30.57 -25.12 -2.85
N GLU A 326 -31.27 -25.69 -3.84
CA GLU A 326 -31.18 -27.12 -4.16
C GLU A 326 -29.77 -27.53 -4.60
N GLN A 327 -29.06 -26.69 -5.36
CA GLN A 327 -27.68 -26.94 -5.78
C GLN A 327 -26.73 -26.86 -4.58
N LEU A 328 -26.93 -25.88 -3.69
CA LEU A 328 -26.17 -25.76 -2.44
C LEU A 328 -26.35 -27.00 -1.55
N ASP A 329 -27.59 -27.41 -1.31
CA ASP A 329 -27.90 -28.55 -0.46
C ASP A 329 -27.42 -29.87 -1.09
N ARG A 330 -27.45 -29.99 -2.42
CA ARG A 330 -26.86 -31.14 -3.13
C ARG A 330 -25.36 -31.22 -2.93
N ALA A 331 -24.64 -30.09 -3.10
CA ALA A 331 -23.20 -30.06 -2.89
C ALA A 331 -22.85 -30.38 -1.43
N ALA A 332 -23.56 -29.81 -0.46
CA ALA A 332 -23.38 -30.09 0.96
C ALA A 332 -23.63 -31.56 1.33
N ARG A 333 -24.61 -32.22 0.71
CA ARG A 333 -24.86 -33.66 0.91
C ARG A 333 -23.75 -34.55 0.36
N ILE A 334 -23.16 -34.17 -0.78
CA ILE A 334 -22.03 -34.91 -1.41
C ILE A 334 -20.82 -34.86 -0.49
N THR A 335 -20.54 -33.70 0.11
CA THR A 335 -19.34 -33.45 0.91
C THR A 335 -19.55 -33.66 2.40
N GLU A 336 -20.77 -34.00 2.84
CA GLU A 336 -21.15 -34.14 4.24
C GLU A 336 -20.86 -32.87 5.05
N LEU A 337 -21.14 -31.70 4.46
CA LEU A 337 -20.97 -30.40 5.10
C LEU A 337 -21.98 -30.22 6.25
N ASP A 338 -21.50 -30.42 7.47
CA ASP A 338 -22.27 -30.23 8.70
C ASP A 338 -22.05 -28.84 9.29
N LEU A 339 -22.55 -27.81 8.60
CA LEU A 339 -22.55 -26.42 9.05
C LEU A 339 -23.84 -25.73 8.62
N ASP A 340 -24.35 -24.85 9.49
CA ASP A 340 -25.45 -23.96 9.14
C ASP A 340 -25.00 -22.95 8.07
N TRP A 341 -25.84 -22.72 7.08
CA TRP A 341 -25.61 -21.80 5.96
C TRP A 341 -25.34 -20.37 6.43
N ASP A 342 -25.97 -19.94 7.52
CA ASP A 342 -25.87 -18.56 8.03
C ASP A 342 -24.78 -18.39 9.11
N ARG A 343 -24.07 -19.47 9.47
CA ARG A 343 -22.94 -19.41 10.42
C ARG A 343 -21.77 -18.63 9.82
N VAL A 344 -21.24 -17.68 10.57
CA VAL A 344 -19.97 -16.99 10.27
C VAL A 344 -18.81 -17.90 10.69
N VAL A 345 -17.77 -18.00 9.86
CA VAL A 345 -16.68 -18.99 10.02
C VAL A 345 -15.38 -18.42 10.62
N GLY A 346 -15.33 -17.13 10.96
CA GLY A 346 -14.12 -16.49 11.47
C GLY A 346 -13.07 -16.18 10.38
N GLU A 347 -12.01 -15.46 10.74
CA GLU A 347 -10.93 -15.13 9.82
C GLU A 347 -10.20 -16.42 9.44
N ARG A 348 -10.01 -16.69 8.14
CA ARG A 348 -9.42 -17.95 7.63
C ARG A 348 -10.12 -19.25 8.04
N GLY A 349 -11.34 -19.18 8.60
CA GLY A 349 -12.04 -20.36 9.11
C GLY A 349 -11.65 -20.77 10.54
N GLU A 350 -11.08 -19.87 11.34
CA GLU A 350 -10.62 -20.17 12.72
C GLU A 350 -11.76 -20.57 13.69
N GLU A 351 -13.02 -20.28 13.37
CA GLU A 351 -14.17 -20.64 14.21
C GLU A 351 -14.82 -22.00 13.84
N ILE A 352 -14.22 -22.74 12.91
CA ILE A 352 -14.67 -24.10 12.51
C ILE A 352 -13.52 -25.10 12.62
N SER A 353 -13.84 -26.39 12.73
CA SER A 353 -12.81 -27.42 12.79
C SER A 353 -12.08 -27.58 11.45
N GLY A 354 -10.85 -28.13 11.48
CA GLY A 354 -10.07 -28.40 10.26
C GLY A 354 -10.85 -29.25 9.23
N GLY A 355 -11.51 -30.33 9.68
CA GLY A 355 -12.35 -31.15 8.82
C GLY A 355 -13.60 -30.42 8.29
N GLN A 356 -14.21 -29.52 9.07
CA GLN A 356 -15.31 -28.67 8.60
C GLN A 356 -14.83 -27.69 7.53
N ARG A 357 -13.67 -27.06 7.73
CA ARG A 357 -13.02 -26.19 6.74
C ARG A 357 -12.74 -26.94 5.44
N GLN A 358 -12.24 -28.18 5.54
CA GLN A 358 -11.95 -29.00 4.38
C GLN A 358 -13.21 -29.36 3.59
N ARG A 359 -14.28 -29.79 4.27
CA ARG A 359 -15.58 -30.08 3.62
C ARG A 359 -16.20 -28.84 2.99
N LEU A 360 -16.01 -27.65 3.58
CA LEU A 360 -16.45 -26.38 2.98
C LEU A 360 -15.74 -26.13 1.64
N ILE A 361 -14.42 -26.33 1.58
CA ILE A 361 -13.63 -26.18 0.36
C ILE A 361 -14.06 -27.22 -0.69
N LEU A 362 -14.24 -28.48 -0.30
CA LEU A 362 -14.76 -29.51 -1.21
C LEU A 362 -16.15 -29.17 -1.73
N THR A 363 -17.00 -28.56 -0.90
CA THR A 363 -18.37 -28.15 -1.30
C THR A 363 -18.30 -27.11 -2.41
N ARG A 364 -17.36 -26.16 -2.32
CA ARG A 364 -17.08 -25.19 -3.38
C ARG A 364 -16.65 -25.88 -4.67
N SER A 365 -15.75 -26.86 -4.57
CA SER A 365 -15.26 -27.63 -5.73
C SER A 365 -16.37 -28.40 -6.44
N VAL A 366 -17.24 -29.09 -5.68
CA VAL A 366 -18.40 -29.82 -6.21
C VAL A 366 -19.39 -28.86 -6.87
N LEU A 367 -19.65 -27.70 -6.26
CA LEU A 367 -20.57 -26.72 -6.82
C LEU A 367 -20.03 -26.05 -8.09
N ALA A 368 -18.72 -25.76 -8.13
CA ALA A 368 -18.05 -25.21 -9.30
C ALA A 368 -18.07 -26.18 -10.48
N ASN A 369 -17.85 -27.48 -10.21
CA ASN A 369 -17.75 -28.56 -11.19
C ASN A 369 -16.89 -28.17 -12.43
N PRO A 370 -15.61 -27.84 -12.25
CA PRO A 370 -14.73 -27.38 -13.33
C PRO A 370 -14.35 -28.51 -14.30
N GLU A 371 -13.84 -28.16 -15.48
CA GLU A 371 -13.29 -29.13 -16.45
C GLU A 371 -12.08 -29.90 -15.88
N ILE A 372 -11.27 -29.25 -15.02
CA ILE A 372 -10.10 -29.83 -14.36
C ILE A 372 -10.14 -29.51 -12.87
N LEU A 373 -10.37 -30.52 -12.03
CA LEU A 373 -10.39 -30.39 -10.58
C LEU A 373 -9.02 -30.79 -10.00
N LEU A 374 -8.32 -29.85 -9.38
CA LEU A 374 -7.04 -30.08 -8.71
C LEU A 374 -7.26 -30.12 -7.20
N MET A 375 -6.81 -31.15 -6.50
CA MET A 375 -6.97 -31.26 -5.05
C MET A 375 -5.65 -31.63 -4.39
N ASP A 376 -5.23 -30.84 -3.41
CA ASP A 376 -4.07 -31.14 -2.57
C ASP A 376 -4.57 -31.62 -1.22
N GLU A 377 -4.28 -32.88 -0.89
CA GLU A 377 -4.69 -33.56 0.34
C GLU A 377 -6.16 -33.28 0.72
N PRO A 378 -7.13 -33.57 -0.19
CA PRO A 378 -8.52 -33.12 -0.08
C PRO A 378 -9.25 -33.58 1.17
N THR A 379 -8.74 -34.59 1.87
CA THR A 379 -9.37 -35.19 3.04
C THR A 379 -8.54 -35.07 4.30
N GLU A 380 -7.57 -34.16 4.35
CA GLU A 380 -6.79 -33.91 5.56
C GLU A 380 -7.71 -33.45 6.71
N GLY A 381 -7.45 -33.95 7.93
CA GLY A 381 -8.22 -33.60 9.12
C GLY A 381 -9.62 -34.23 9.20
N LEU A 382 -9.98 -35.12 8.27
CA LEU A 382 -11.17 -35.97 8.37
C LEU A 382 -10.80 -37.32 8.99
N ASP A 383 -11.79 -37.94 9.65
CA ASP A 383 -11.71 -39.35 10.04
C ASP A 383 -11.51 -40.25 8.79
N PRO A 384 -10.71 -41.33 8.86
CA PRO A 384 -10.40 -42.17 7.70
C PRO A 384 -11.62 -42.68 6.92
N ASP A 385 -12.67 -43.16 7.61
CA ASP A 385 -13.86 -43.70 6.96
C ASP A 385 -14.67 -42.59 6.28
N GLN A 386 -14.73 -41.41 6.91
CA GLN A 386 -15.38 -40.25 6.32
C GLN A 386 -14.61 -39.71 5.11
N ALA A 387 -13.29 -39.63 5.21
CA ALA A 387 -12.41 -39.17 4.14
C ALA A 387 -12.64 -39.97 2.85
N ASP A 388 -12.64 -41.30 2.93
CA ASP A 388 -12.74 -42.16 1.75
C ASP A 388 -14.13 -42.08 1.12
N ARG A 389 -15.18 -42.03 1.95
CA ARG A 389 -16.57 -41.85 1.51
C ARG A 389 -16.80 -40.49 0.85
N VAL A 390 -16.30 -39.40 1.43
CA VAL A 390 -16.43 -38.05 0.88
C VAL A 390 -15.65 -37.92 -0.42
N LEU A 391 -14.40 -38.39 -0.46
CA LEU A 391 -13.59 -38.33 -1.67
C LEU A 391 -14.21 -39.13 -2.82
N GLY A 392 -14.70 -40.34 -2.56
CA GLY A 392 -15.42 -41.14 -3.54
C GLY A 392 -16.63 -40.41 -4.12
N LYS A 393 -17.50 -39.87 -3.25
CA LYS A 393 -18.68 -39.08 -3.68
C LYS A 393 -18.29 -37.85 -4.51
N VAL A 394 -17.21 -37.15 -4.15
CA VAL A 394 -16.72 -35.99 -4.90
C VAL A 394 -16.23 -36.40 -6.29
N LEU A 395 -15.41 -37.45 -6.38
CA LEU A 395 -14.89 -37.96 -7.65
C LEU A 395 -16.01 -38.50 -8.56
N ASP A 396 -17.03 -39.13 -7.99
CA ASP A 396 -18.22 -39.64 -8.71
C ASP A 396 -19.12 -38.53 -9.26
N ASN A 397 -19.07 -37.34 -8.66
CA ASN A 397 -19.81 -36.17 -9.16
C ASN A 397 -18.93 -35.23 -9.99
N CYS A 398 -17.64 -35.54 -10.18
CA CYS A 398 -16.75 -34.78 -11.06
C CYS A 398 -16.98 -35.16 -12.52
N GLN A 399 -17.44 -34.21 -13.34
CA GLN A 399 -17.65 -34.42 -14.78
C GLN A 399 -16.34 -34.31 -15.59
N GLY A 400 -15.35 -33.59 -15.06
CA GLY A 400 -14.05 -33.33 -15.70
C GLY A 400 -12.92 -34.24 -15.24
N THR A 401 -11.69 -33.88 -15.59
CA THR A 401 -10.47 -34.56 -15.12
C THR A 401 -10.21 -34.19 -13.66
N ALA A 402 -9.98 -35.18 -12.80
CA ALA A 402 -9.61 -34.95 -11.40
C ALA A 402 -8.13 -35.32 -11.16
N LEU A 403 -7.35 -34.40 -10.61
CA LEU A 403 -5.96 -34.62 -10.21
C LEU A 403 -5.84 -34.42 -8.70
N VAL A 404 -5.53 -35.50 -7.96
CA VAL A 404 -5.50 -35.48 -6.50
C VAL A 404 -4.09 -35.81 -6.02
N ALA A 405 -3.47 -34.90 -5.27
CA ALA A 405 -2.30 -35.24 -4.47
C ALA A 405 -2.76 -35.83 -3.13
N THR A 406 -2.28 -37.03 -2.82
CA THR A 406 -2.55 -37.69 -1.54
C THR A 406 -1.33 -38.48 -1.09
N HIS A 407 -1.19 -38.66 0.22
CA HIS A 407 -0.22 -39.57 0.82
C HIS A 407 -0.90 -40.85 1.35
N ARG A 408 -2.23 -40.99 1.20
CA ARG A 408 -3.00 -42.16 1.65
C ARG A 408 -3.11 -43.19 0.53
N GLU A 409 -2.40 -44.30 0.67
CA GLU A 409 -2.39 -45.38 -0.33
C GLU A 409 -3.74 -46.10 -0.45
N GLU A 410 -4.53 -46.13 0.62
CA GLU A 410 -5.87 -46.74 0.67
C GLU A 410 -6.84 -46.11 -0.33
N GLN A 411 -6.66 -44.82 -0.64
CA GLN A 411 -7.52 -44.06 -1.54
C GLN A 411 -7.22 -44.32 -3.03
N LEU A 412 -6.12 -45.00 -3.34
CA LEU A 412 -5.66 -45.18 -4.72
C LEU A 412 -6.60 -46.04 -5.57
N ALA A 413 -7.41 -46.89 -4.94
CA ALA A 413 -8.43 -47.69 -5.62
C ALA A 413 -9.53 -46.84 -6.29
N LEU A 414 -9.65 -45.55 -5.93
CA LEU A 414 -10.64 -44.62 -6.48
C LEU A 414 -10.19 -43.96 -7.80
N PHE A 415 -8.96 -44.22 -8.27
CA PHE A 415 -8.33 -43.53 -9.39
C PHE A 415 -8.05 -44.45 -10.58
N ASP A 416 -8.23 -43.92 -11.79
CA ASP A 416 -7.93 -44.62 -13.05
C ASP A 416 -6.42 -44.70 -13.29
N HIS A 417 -5.70 -43.68 -12.81
CA HIS A 417 -4.26 -43.52 -13.02
C HIS A 417 -3.56 -43.12 -11.73
N VAL A 418 -2.42 -43.74 -11.42
CA VAL A 418 -1.57 -43.39 -10.27
C VAL A 418 -0.19 -43.00 -10.77
N ARG A 419 0.27 -41.79 -10.40
CA ARG A 419 1.62 -41.29 -10.69
C ARG A 419 2.42 -41.13 -9.41
N HIS A 420 3.49 -41.89 -9.27
CA HIS A 420 4.43 -41.75 -8.16
C HIS A 420 5.44 -40.64 -8.45
N ARG A 421 5.73 -39.82 -7.43
CA ARG A 421 6.76 -38.79 -7.49
C ARG A 421 7.82 -39.02 -6.43
N GLY A 422 9.07 -39.11 -6.88
CA GLY A 422 10.24 -39.19 -6.00
C GLY A 422 10.53 -37.85 -5.30
N PRO A 423 11.31 -37.86 -4.20
CA PRO A 423 11.76 -36.65 -3.53
C PRO A 423 12.53 -35.73 -4.49
N ILE A 424 12.22 -34.43 -4.47
CA ILE A 424 12.96 -33.43 -5.24
C ILE A 424 14.36 -33.33 -4.61
N GLY A 425 15.39 -33.83 -5.32
CA GLY A 425 16.78 -33.67 -4.89
C GLY A 425 17.72 -34.87 -5.03
N HIS A 426 17.31 -36.01 -5.60
CA HIS A 426 18.26 -37.08 -5.94
C HIS A 426 18.20 -37.43 -7.42
N GLU A 427 19.09 -36.82 -8.21
CA GLU A 427 19.58 -37.46 -9.43
C GLU A 427 20.24 -38.78 -9.02
N HIS A 428 19.52 -39.89 -9.15
CA HIS A 428 20.16 -41.20 -9.18
C HIS A 428 20.73 -41.39 -10.59
N VAL A 429 21.99 -40.96 -10.77
CA VAL A 429 22.85 -41.53 -11.80
C VAL A 429 23.19 -42.94 -11.34
N GLY A 430 22.29 -43.88 -11.67
CA GLY A 430 22.48 -45.31 -11.45
C GLY A 430 22.28 -46.03 -12.77
N ARG A 431 23.37 -46.25 -13.51
CA ARG A 431 23.40 -47.20 -14.63
C ARG A 431 22.97 -48.58 -14.11
N VAL A 432 22.00 -49.19 -14.79
CA VAL A 432 21.79 -50.63 -14.76
C VAL A 432 22.11 -51.13 -16.17
N GLY A 433 23.08 -52.04 -16.26
CA GLY A 433 23.54 -52.68 -17.50
C GLY A 433 24.84 -52.12 -18.03
#